data_AF-A0A6A0A5B2-F1
#
_entry.id   AF-A0A6A0A5B2-F1
#
_cell.length_a   1.000
_cell.length_b   1.000
_cell.length_c   1.000
_cell.angle_alpha   90.00
_cell.angle_beta   90.00
_cell.angle_gamma   90.00
#
_symmetry.space_group_name_H-M   'P 1'
#
loop_
_entity.id
_entity.type
_entity.pdbx_description
1 polymer ?
#
loop_
_entity_poly.entity_id
_entity_poly.type
_entity_poly.pdbx_seq_one_letter_code
_entity_poly.pdbx_strand_id
1 'polypeptide(L)'
;MGALINLGRCVCRAGCAAPQIHLAVDMLTGMLEEEVGLAAQVVRLVVAGGSVGSLDTIAQANQYSKHQLALQPINKSLSTCKSECSKELDAYCAELGCALPLDIMPGAEDPTNVALPQQPLHRCLLPGSSRCPELVRATNPHAFQLDGVRLLGTSGQPVDDMVKYSQQPDRLAVLEWCLRWRHLAPTAPDTLTTYPFHDRDPFILDATPHVLFAGNQPEFATRMATALQQQQQHLPY
;
A
#
# COMPACT_ATOMS: atom_id res chain seq x y z
N MET A 1 -8.89 18.69 3.74
CA MET A 1 -7.56 18.18 3.37
C MET A 1 -7.64 16.67 3.46
N GLY A 2 -7.32 15.90 2.42
CA GLY A 2 -7.28 14.44 2.49
C GLY A 2 -5.90 13.99 2.95
N ALA A 3 -5.79 13.34 4.11
CA ALA A 3 -4.53 12.81 4.58
C ALA A 3 -4.35 11.37 4.05
N LEU A 4 -3.53 11.24 3.00
CA LEU A 4 -3.10 9.93 2.52
C LEU A 4 -1.92 9.47 3.37
N ILE A 5 -2.19 8.75 4.46
CA ILE A 5 -1.15 8.21 5.35
C ILE A 5 -0.90 6.75 4.96
N ASN A 6 0.21 6.53 4.26
CA ASN A 6 0.68 5.20 3.94
C ASN A 6 1.24 4.53 5.21
N LEU A 7 0.45 3.69 5.86
CA LEU A 7 0.89 2.78 6.93
C LEU A 7 1.63 1.55 6.36
N GLY A 8 2.46 1.71 5.33
CA GLY A 8 3.23 0.66 4.67
C GLY A 8 4.36 0.06 5.51
N ARG A 9 4.24 0.12 6.84
CA ARG A 9 5.12 -0.59 7.76
C ARG A 9 4.46 -1.88 8.16
N CYS A 10 5.09 -2.98 7.73
CA CYS A 10 4.75 -4.33 8.13
C CYS A 10 4.59 -4.44 9.65
N VAL A 11 3.43 -4.93 10.07
CA VAL A 11 3.07 -5.18 11.46
C VAL A 11 4.05 -6.17 12.11
N CYS A 12 4.56 -7.13 11.35
CA CYS A 12 5.48 -8.18 11.83
C CYS A 12 6.98 -7.82 11.84
N ARG A 13 7.41 -6.62 11.40
CA ARG A 13 8.84 -6.36 11.21
C ARG A 13 9.53 -6.24 12.57
N ALA A 14 10.51 -7.11 12.84
CA ALA A 14 11.29 -7.01 14.07
C ALA A 14 12.04 -5.67 14.15
N GLY A 15 11.90 -5.03 15.30
CA GLY A 15 12.55 -3.76 15.63
C GLY A 15 11.60 -2.57 15.52
N CYS A 16 11.13 -2.10 16.68
CA CYS A 16 10.71 -0.71 16.93
C CYS A 16 9.42 -0.18 16.24
N ALA A 17 8.77 -0.90 15.32
CA ALA A 17 7.62 -0.34 14.58
C ALA A 17 6.25 -0.42 15.31
N ALA A 18 6.01 -1.44 16.14
CA ALA A 18 4.73 -1.63 16.85
C ALA A 18 4.27 -0.41 17.69
N PRO A 19 5.11 0.21 18.54
CA PRO A 19 4.67 1.39 19.30
C PRO A 19 4.40 2.61 18.41
N GLN A 20 5.09 2.72 17.27
CA GLN A 20 4.87 3.82 16.33
C GLN A 20 3.54 3.68 15.59
N ILE A 21 3.16 2.45 15.25
CA ILE A 21 1.84 2.15 14.66
C ILE A 21 0.75 2.44 15.69
N HIS A 22 0.91 2.00 16.93
CA HIS A 22 -0.06 2.28 17.99
C HIS A 22 -0.25 3.79 18.22
N LEU A 23 0.84 4.54 18.33
CA LEU A 23 0.78 6.01 18.47
C LEU A 23 0.09 6.67 17.27
N ALA A 24 0.32 6.18 16.05
CA ALA A 24 -0.36 6.68 14.86
C ALA A 24 -1.87 6.36 14.88
N VAL A 25 -2.26 5.19 15.38
CA VAL A 25 -3.67 4.83 15.56
C VAL A 25 -4.32 5.73 16.61
N ASP A 26 -3.69 5.90 17.78
CA ASP A 26 -4.18 6.78 18.85
C ASP A 26 -4.33 8.24 18.38
N MET A 27 -3.45 8.68 17.49
CA MET A 27 -3.50 10.03 16.91
C MET A 27 -4.71 10.17 15.99
N LEU A 28 -4.91 9.19 15.10
CA LEU A 28 -5.99 9.20 14.12
C LEU A 28 -7.37 8.97 14.74
N THR A 29 -7.45 8.23 15.84
CA THR A 29 -8.68 8.04 16.62
C THR A 29 -8.97 9.22 17.55
N GLY A 30 -8.02 10.15 17.71
CA GLY A 30 -8.17 11.33 18.56
C GLY A 30 -8.00 11.05 20.05
N MET A 31 -7.34 9.94 20.43
CA MET A 31 -6.98 9.65 21.83
C MET A 31 -5.81 10.50 22.33
N LEU A 32 -5.01 11.08 21.42
CA LEU A 32 -3.98 12.06 21.73
C LEU A 32 -4.55 13.48 21.80
N GLU A 33 -4.65 14.03 23.02
CA GLU A 33 -5.29 15.33 23.30
C GLU A 33 -4.69 16.51 22.52
N GLU A 34 -3.39 16.49 22.22
CA GLU A 34 -2.69 17.59 21.56
C GLU A 34 -2.99 17.68 20.05
N GLU A 35 -3.40 16.60 19.40
CA GLU A 35 -3.51 16.50 17.92
C GLU A 35 -4.95 16.29 17.42
N VAL A 36 -5.95 16.38 18.31
CA VAL A 36 -7.38 16.18 17.97
C VAL A 36 -7.83 17.08 16.81
N GLY A 37 -7.33 18.32 16.75
CA GLY A 37 -7.68 19.27 15.69
C GLY A 37 -7.16 18.88 14.30
N LEU A 38 -6.04 18.16 14.23
CA LEU A 38 -5.49 17.60 12.99
C LEU A 38 -6.24 16.33 12.59
N ALA A 39 -6.46 15.42 13.55
CA ALA A 39 -7.18 14.18 13.34
C ALA A 39 -8.60 14.42 12.80
N ALA A 40 -9.31 15.42 13.35
CA ALA A 40 -10.66 15.79 12.91
C ALA A 40 -10.74 16.29 11.46
N GLN A 41 -9.61 16.69 10.85
CA GLN A 41 -9.57 17.13 9.45
C GLN A 41 -9.33 16.00 8.46
N VAL A 42 -9.00 14.79 8.95
CA VAL A 42 -8.72 13.63 8.12
C VAL A 42 -10.04 13.06 7.59
N VAL A 43 -10.22 13.09 6.27
CA VAL A 43 -11.46 12.63 5.62
C VAL A 43 -11.45 11.12 5.36
N ARG A 44 -10.30 10.57 4.99
CA ARG A 44 -10.14 9.16 4.61
C ARG A 44 -8.68 8.74 4.72
N LEU A 45 -8.46 7.51 5.16
CA LEU A 45 -7.14 6.87 5.26
C LEU A 45 -6.98 5.78 4.20
N VAL A 46 -5.79 5.70 3.60
CA VAL A 46 -5.44 4.66 2.63
C VAL A 46 -4.18 3.94 3.05
N VAL A 47 -4.29 2.63 3.30
CA VAL A 47 -3.16 1.76 3.65
C VAL A 47 -2.66 1.06 2.39
N ALA A 48 -1.48 1.45 1.92
CA ALA A 48 -0.93 1.04 0.63
C ALA A 48 0.03 -0.16 0.76
N GLY A 49 -0.53 -1.34 1.04
CA GLY A 49 0.18 -2.63 1.10
C GLY A 49 1.23 -2.73 2.21
N GLY A 50 1.92 -3.87 2.23
CA GLY A 50 3.02 -4.11 3.17
C GLY A 50 2.54 -4.47 4.57
N SER A 51 1.34 -5.06 4.69
CA SER A 51 0.67 -5.26 5.98
C SER A 51 1.23 -6.44 6.78
N VAL A 52 1.41 -7.61 6.15
CA VAL A 52 1.79 -8.87 6.83
C VAL A 52 3.27 -9.22 6.67
N GLY A 53 3.99 -8.58 5.73
CA GLY A 53 5.42 -8.75 5.52
C GLY A 53 5.90 -10.16 5.14
N SER A 54 7.16 -10.23 4.74
CA SER A 54 7.75 -11.46 4.21
C SER A 54 8.05 -12.49 5.31
N LEU A 55 7.95 -13.77 4.96
CA LEU A 55 8.35 -14.89 5.85
C LEU A 55 9.78 -14.75 6.33
N ASP A 56 10.68 -14.25 5.49
CA ASP A 56 12.10 -14.07 5.84
C ASP A 56 12.28 -12.96 6.89
N THR A 57 11.47 -11.90 6.81
CA THR A 57 11.45 -10.82 7.79
C THR A 57 10.93 -11.32 9.14
N ILE A 58 9.90 -12.16 9.11
CA ILE A 58 9.33 -12.82 10.30
C ILE A 58 10.32 -13.85 10.88
N ALA A 59 11.03 -14.58 10.04
CA ALA A 59 12.04 -15.55 10.45
C ALA A 59 13.22 -14.86 11.17
N GLN A 60 13.70 -13.73 10.62
CA GLN A 60 14.74 -12.92 11.25
C GLN A 60 14.28 -12.31 12.58
N ALA A 61 13.01 -11.90 12.68
CA ALA A 61 12.43 -11.41 13.94
C ALA A 61 12.52 -12.43 15.08
N ASN A 62 12.27 -13.70 14.75
CA ASN A 62 12.27 -14.80 15.71
C ASN A 62 13.66 -15.35 16.07
N GLN A 63 14.74 -14.91 15.41
CA GLN A 63 16.11 -15.39 15.69
C GLN A 63 16.66 -14.93 17.04
N TYR A 64 16.09 -13.89 17.66
CA TYR A 64 16.45 -13.44 19.01
C TYR A 64 15.91 -14.36 20.13
N SER A 65 14.98 -15.26 19.82
CA SER A 65 14.39 -16.23 20.76
C SER A 65 15.11 -17.58 20.70
N LYS A 66 16.44 -17.57 20.58
CA LYS A 66 17.27 -18.76 20.29
C LYS A 66 17.36 -19.79 21.42
N HIS A 67 16.81 -19.52 22.60
CA HIS A 67 16.95 -20.44 23.75
C HIS A 67 15.80 -21.45 23.94
N GLN A 68 14.72 -21.41 23.15
CA GLN A 68 13.52 -22.24 23.43
C GLN A 68 12.90 -22.96 22.22
N LEU A 69 13.42 -22.79 21.00
CA LEU A 69 12.77 -23.25 19.76
C LEU A 69 13.43 -24.45 19.06
N ALA A 70 14.38 -25.15 19.70
CA ALA A 70 15.13 -26.24 19.07
C ALA A 70 14.33 -27.53 18.79
N LEU A 71 13.00 -27.56 19.03
CA LEU A 71 12.19 -28.79 18.95
C LEU A 71 10.88 -28.67 18.14
N GLN A 72 10.62 -27.54 17.46
CA GLN A 72 9.43 -27.43 16.59
C GLN A 72 9.81 -27.26 15.12
N PRO A 73 9.09 -27.89 14.17
CA PRO A 73 9.35 -27.72 12.75
C PRO A 73 9.18 -26.24 12.39
N ILE A 74 10.23 -25.65 11.80
CA ILE A 74 10.37 -24.22 11.44
C ILE A 74 9.13 -23.66 10.71
N ASN A 75 8.42 -24.50 9.96
CA ASN A 75 7.22 -24.13 9.24
C ASN A 75 6.01 -23.80 10.15
N LYS A 76 5.91 -24.42 11.33
CA LYS A 76 4.77 -24.25 12.23
C LYS A 76 4.84 -22.94 13.03
N SER A 77 6.05 -22.51 13.41
CA SER A 77 6.23 -21.21 14.07
C SER A 77 5.98 -20.05 13.09
N LEU A 78 6.49 -20.15 11.86
CA LEU A 78 6.29 -19.12 10.83
C LEU A 78 4.82 -18.94 10.41
N SER A 79 4.08 -20.04 10.24
CA SER A 79 2.65 -19.97 9.95
C SER A 79 1.85 -19.35 11.09
N THR A 80 2.27 -19.60 12.34
CA THR A 80 1.63 -19.03 13.53
C THR A 80 1.86 -17.52 13.59
N CYS A 81 3.09 -17.06 13.35
CA CYS A 81 3.42 -15.64 13.32
C CYS A 81 2.67 -14.86 12.23
N LYS A 82 2.52 -15.41 11.01
CA LYS A 82 1.69 -14.77 9.98
C LYS A 82 0.22 -14.62 10.40
N SER A 83 -0.32 -15.64 11.06
CA SER A 83 -1.67 -15.59 11.63
C SER A 83 -1.78 -14.54 12.74
N GLU A 84 -0.76 -14.39 13.58
CA GLU A 84 -0.72 -13.37 14.63
C GLU A 84 -0.71 -11.96 14.02
N CYS A 85 0.13 -11.71 13.02
CA CYS A 85 0.16 -10.42 12.36
C CYS A 85 -1.14 -10.06 11.63
N SER A 86 -1.82 -11.05 11.03
CA SER A 86 -3.13 -10.79 10.42
C SER A 86 -4.17 -10.40 11.48
N LYS A 87 -4.07 -10.93 12.71
CA LYS A 87 -4.95 -10.54 13.82
C LYS A 87 -4.64 -9.14 14.34
N GLU A 88 -3.37 -8.79 14.47
CA GLU A 88 -2.96 -7.43 14.87
C GLU A 88 -3.38 -6.39 13.82
N LEU A 89 -3.16 -6.69 12.53
CA LEU A 89 -3.65 -5.87 11.43
C LEU A 89 -5.17 -5.68 11.51
N ASP A 90 -5.91 -6.76 11.72
CA ASP A 90 -7.37 -6.72 11.85
C ASP A 90 -7.82 -5.87 13.06
N ALA A 91 -7.10 -5.95 14.18
CA ALA A 91 -7.37 -5.12 15.36
C ALA A 91 -7.18 -3.63 15.05
N TYR A 92 -6.05 -3.25 14.43
CA TYR A 92 -5.79 -1.86 14.03
C TYR A 92 -6.80 -1.37 12.99
N CYS A 93 -7.13 -2.18 11.99
CA CYS A 93 -8.13 -1.82 10.99
C CYS A 93 -9.54 -1.69 11.58
N ALA A 94 -9.90 -2.50 12.59
CA ALA A 94 -11.19 -2.42 13.26
C ALA A 94 -11.30 -1.15 14.10
N GLU A 95 -10.23 -0.80 14.82
CA GLU A 95 -10.14 0.43 15.59
C GLU A 95 -10.21 1.67 14.69
N LEU A 96 -9.37 1.74 13.66
CA LEU A 96 -9.38 2.83 12.68
C LEU A 96 -10.71 2.90 11.93
N GLY A 97 -11.28 1.76 11.53
CA GLY A 97 -12.54 1.69 10.81
C GLY A 97 -13.77 2.14 11.62
N CYS A 98 -13.63 2.30 12.94
CA CYS A 98 -14.66 2.93 13.78
C CYS A 98 -14.54 4.46 13.83
N ALA A 99 -13.34 5.01 13.63
CA ALA A 99 -13.06 6.44 13.72
C ALA A 99 -13.11 7.14 12.35
N LEU A 100 -12.66 6.48 11.27
CA LEU A 100 -12.59 7.07 9.93
C LEU A 100 -12.78 6.05 8.80
N PRO A 101 -13.19 6.50 7.60
CA PRO A 101 -13.19 5.66 6.41
C PRO A 101 -11.78 5.19 6.04
N LEU A 102 -11.64 3.89 5.79
CA LEU A 102 -10.37 3.21 5.62
C LEU A 102 -10.38 2.36 4.34
N ASP A 103 -9.44 2.65 3.44
CA ASP A 103 -9.21 1.85 2.24
C ASP A 103 -7.90 1.06 2.41
N ILE A 104 -7.97 -0.27 2.42
CA ILE A 104 -6.79 -1.15 2.53
C ILE A 104 -6.46 -1.80 1.18
N MET A 105 -5.23 -1.61 0.72
CA MET A 105 -4.69 -2.19 -0.51
C MET A 105 -3.70 -3.31 -0.18
N PRO A 106 -3.66 -4.40 -0.96
CA PRO A 106 -2.66 -5.44 -0.80
C PRO A 106 -1.29 -5.00 -1.35
N GLY A 107 -0.21 -5.50 -0.76
CA GLY A 107 1.16 -5.41 -1.26
C GLY A 107 1.71 -6.75 -1.75
N ALA A 108 2.99 -6.78 -2.10
CA ALA A 108 3.65 -7.97 -2.66
C ALA A 108 3.74 -9.15 -1.67
N GLU A 109 3.90 -8.85 -0.38
CA GLU A 109 4.07 -9.86 0.68
C GLU A 109 2.77 -10.28 1.36
N ASP A 110 1.66 -9.64 0.99
CA ASP A 110 0.35 -9.89 1.59
C ASP A 110 -0.30 -11.14 1.00
N PRO A 111 -1.17 -11.86 1.74
CA PRO A 111 -1.80 -13.11 1.31
C PRO A 111 -2.87 -12.90 0.22
N THR A 112 -2.42 -12.49 -0.97
CA THR A 112 -3.20 -12.30 -2.21
C THR A 112 -2.44 -12.87 -3.40
N ASN A 113 -2.92 -12.63 -4.63
CA ASN A 113 -2.16 -12.98 -5.82
C ASN A 113 -0.89 -12.10 -5.95
N VAL A 114 0.18 -12.70 -6.48
CA VAL A 114 1.45 -12.01 -6.73
C VAL A 114 1.38 -11.13 -7.99
N ALA A 115 0.67 -11.60 -9.03
CA ALA A 115 0.56 -10.89 -10.30
C ALA A 115 -0.31 -9.63 -10.17
N LEU A 116 0.09 -8.52 -10.81
CA LEU A 116 -0.78 -7.34 -10.90
C LEU A 116 -1.85 -7.53 -12.00
N PRO A 117 -3.05 -6.94 -11.84
CA PRO A 117 -3.55 -6.28 -10.64
C PRO A 117 -3.84 -7.28 -9.50
N GLN A 118 -3.45 -6.91 -8.28
CA GLN A 118 -3.72 -7.71 -7.08
C GLN A 118 -5.16 -7.54 -6.62
N GLN A 119 -5.80 -8.66 -6.29
CA GLN A 119 -7.16 -8.72 -5.78
C GLN A 119 -7.21 -8.29 -4.31
N PRO A 120 -8.36 -7.77 -3.85
CA PRO A 120 -8.49 -7.31 -2.47
C PRO A 120 -8.27 -8.42 -1.44
N LEU A 121 -7.86 -8.03 -0.24
CA LEU A 121 -7.73 -8.96 0.88
C LEU A 121 -9.05 -9.66 1.18
N HIS A 122 -8.98 -10.99 1.35
CA HIS A 122 -10.16 -11.79 1.64
C HIS A 122 -10.71 -11.48 3.05
N ARG A 123 -12.04 -11.52 3.20
CA ARG A 123 -12.72 -11.20 4.47
C ARG A 123 -12.25 -12.04 5.65
N CYS A 124 -11.86 -13.29 5.41
CA CYS A 124 -11.43 -14.21 6.49
C CYS A 124 -10.16 -13.76 7.21
N LEU A 125 -9.34 -12.92 6.57
CA LEU A 125 -8.12 -12.37 7.17
C LEU A 125 -8.43 -11.21 8.13
N LEU A 126 -9.62 -10.62 7.98
CA LEU A 126 -10.03 -9.37 8.61
C LEU A 126 -11.40 -9.51 9.28
N PRO A 127 -11.60 -10.48 10.20
CA PRO A 127 -12.93 -10.76 10.76
C PRO A 127 -13.50 -9.60 11.58
N GLY A 128 -12.70 -8.91 12.39
CA GLY A 128 -13.10 -7.78 13.23
C GLY A 128 -13.42 -6.54 12.39
N SER A 129 -12.49 -6.14 11.54
CA SER A 129 -12.62 -4.96 10.68
C SER A 129 -13.64 -5.15 9.56
N SER A 130 -13.97 -6.39 9.16
CA SER A 130 -15.07 -6.66 8.22
C SER A 130 -16.45 -6.23 8.70
N ARG A 131 -16.59 -5.93 10.00
CA ARG A 131 -17.81 -5.39 10.60
C ARG A 131 -17.93 -3.88 10.42
N CYS A 132 -16.84 -3.20 10.10
CA CYS A 132 -16.80 -1.76 9.86
C CYS A 132 -17.38 -1.47 8.46
N PRO A 133 -18.47 -0.68 8.35
CA PRO A 133 -19.10 -0.41 7.06
C PRO A 133 -18.23 0.46 6.14
N GLU A 134 -17.40 1.31 6.72
CA GLU A 134 -16.53 2.26 6.02
C GLU A 134 -15.16 1.65 5.60
N LEU A 135 -14.95 0.34 5.85
CA LEU A 135 -13.75 -0.36 5.41
C LEU A 135 -13.89 -0.82 3.95
N VAL A 136 -13.08 -0.25 3.07
CA VAL A 136 -12.96 -0.68 1.68
C VAL A 136 -11.73 -1.57 1.52
N ARG A 137 -11.96 -2.79 1.07
CA ARG A 137 -10.87 -3.68 0.64
C ARG A 137 -10.62 -3.39 -0.84
N ALA A 138 -9.56 -2.65 -1.11
CA ALA A 138 -9.20 -2.17 -2.44
C ALA A 138 -8.32 -3.16 -3.20
N THR A 139 -8.30 -3.04 -4.53
CA THR A 139 -7.33 -3.70 -5.40
C THR A 139 -6.00 -2.95 -5.38
N ASN A 140 -4.93 -3.55 -5.90
CA ASN A 140 -3.70 -2.82 -6.24
C ASN A 140 -3.42 -3.02 -7.73
N PRO A 141 -3.42 -1.96 -8.57
CA PRO A 141 -3.61 -0.53 -8.25
C PRO A 141 -5.00 -0.16 -7.72
N HIS A 142 -5.11 0.98 -7.02
CA HIS A 142 -6.37 1.52 -6.52
C HIS A 142 -6.63 2.94 -7.04
N ALA A 143 -7.82 3.16 -7.59
CA ALA A 143 -8.29 4.46 -8.05
C ALA A 143 -9.59 4.84 -7.33
N PHE A 144 -9.68 6.07 -6.82
CA PHE A 144 -10.87 6.58 -6.15
C PHE A 144 -10.96 8.11 -6.28
N GLN A 145 -12.14 8.66 -5.98
CA GLN A 145 -12.41 10.09 -6.05
C GLN A 145 -12.93 10.60 -4.72
N LEU A 146 -12.35 11.69 -4.22
CA LEU A 146 -12.79 12.41 -3.02
C LEU A 146 -13.03 13.87 -3.38
N ASP A 147 -14.26 14.35 -3.19
CA ASP A 147 -14.64 15.76 -3.43
C ASP A 147 -14.14 16.35 -4.76
N GLY A 148 -14.25 15.57 -5.84
CA GLY A 148 -13.78 15.98 -7.17
C GLY A 148 -12.30 15.69 -7.45
N VAL A 149 -11.48 15.44 -6.43
CA VAL A 149 -10.06 15.07 -6.55
C VAL A 149 -9.94 13.59 -6.88
N ARG A 150 -9.22 13.28 -7.96
CA ARG A 150 -8.97 11.89 -8.42
C ARG A 150 -7.62 11.42 -7.90
N LEU A 151 -7.64 10.35 -7.13
CA LEU A 151 -6.44 9.73 -6.56
C LEU A 151 -6.23 8.37 -7.24
N LEU A 152 -4.98 8.08 -7.55
CA LEU A 152 -4.55 6.81 -8.09
C LEU A 152 -3.26 6.42 -7.40
N GLY A 153 -3.12 5.16 -7.03
CA GLY A 153 -1.85 4.70 -6.52
C GLY A 153 -1.68 3.21 -6.55
N THR A 154 -0.45 2.82 -6.23
CA THR A 154 0.01 1.44 -6.19
C THR A 154 0.68 1.18 -4.86
N SER A 155 0.84 -0.08 -4.47
CA SER A 155 1.59 -0.45 -3.26
C SER A 155 3.12 -0.40 -3.44
N GLY A 156 3.62 0.19 -4.52
CA GLY A 156 5.05 0.48 -4.73
C GLY A 156 5.78 -0.45 -5.71
N GLN A 157 5.23 -1.64 -6.00
CA GLN A 157 5.92 -2.65 -6.82
C GLN A 157 6.37 -2.14 -8.20
N PRO A 158 5.57 -1.35 -8.95
CA PRO A 158 6.02 -0.86 -10.25
C PRO A 158 7.24 0.07 -10.15
N VAL A 159 7.27 0.97 -9.16
CA VAL A 159 8.40 1.88 -8.95
C VAL A 159 9.64 1.11 -8.51
N ASP A 160 9.48 0.16 -7.58
CA ASP A 160 10.57 -0.72 -7.14
C ASP A 160 11.19 -1.51 -8.29
N ASP A 161 10.36 -1.98 -9.22
CA ASP A 161 10.82 -2.75 -10.36
C ASP A 161 11.56 -1.86 -11.37
N MET A 162 10.99 -0.72 -11.74
CA MET A 162 11.63 0.23 -12.65
C MET A 162 12.99 0.73 -12.16
N VAL A 163 13.12 0.99 -10.85
CA VAL A 163 14.40 1.44 -10.26
C VAL A 163 15.51 0.42 -10.46
N LYS A 164 15.22 -0.89 -10.39
CA LYS A 164 16.22 -1.96 -10.60
C LYS A 164 16.83 -1.92 -12.00
N TYR A 165 16.08 -1.43 -12.98
CA TYR A 165 16.46 -1.41 -14.40
C TYR A 165 16.75 0.00 -14.92
N SER A 166 16.67 1.02 -14.07
CA SER A 166 16.98 2.40 -14.44
C SER A 166 18.27 2.88 -13.77
N GLN A 167 18.93 3.86 -14.37
CA GLN A 167 20.06 4.56 -13.73
C GLN A 167 19.61 5.71 -12.82
N GLN A 168 18.30 5.87 -12.60
CA GLN A 168 17.73 6.97 -11.83
C GLN A 168 17.58 6.55 -10.36
N PRO A 169 18.38 7.10 -9.42
CA PRO A 169 18.21 6.83 -8.00
C PRO A 169 16.95 7.48 -7.42
N ASP A 170 16.47 8.57 -8.02
CA ASP A 170 15.28 9.28 -7.55
C ASP A 170 13.98 8.56 -7.92
N ARG A 171 13.42 7.85 -6.94
CA ARG A 171 12.13 7.14 -7.03
C ARG A 171 10.97 8.06 -7.38
N LEU A 172 11.02 9.32 -6.98
CA LEU A 172 9.97 10.29 -7.30
C LEU A 172 10.03 10.68 -8.79
N ALA A 173 11.22 10.76 -9.37
CA ALA A 173 11.38 10.95 -10.81
C ALA A 173 10.89 9.73 -11.61
N VAL A 174 11.09 8.51 -11.09
CA VAL A 174 10.54 7.28 -11.70
C VAL A 174 9.00 7.30 -11.67
N LEU A 175 8.39 7.70 -10.56
CA LEU A 175 6.94 7.87 -10.48
C LEU A 175 6.42 8.97 -11.45
N GLU A 176 7.19 10.04 -11.62
CA GLU A 176 6.91 11.08 -12.60
C GLU A 176 6.96 10.55 -14.05
N TRP A 177 7.87 9.61 -14.35
CA TRP A 177 7.89 8.93 -15.64
C TRP A 177 6.62 8.11 -15.89
N CYS A 178 6.12 7.36 -14.91
CA CYS A 178 4.84 6.65 -15.03
C CYS A 178 3.70 7.60 -15.43
N LEU A 179 3.66 8.80 -14.82
CA LEU A 179 2.68 9.82 -15.15
C LEU A 179 2.87 10.37 -16.57
N ARG A 180 4.12 10.67 -16.96
CA ARG A 180 4.47 11.20 -18.29
C ARG A 180 4.18 10.21 -19.41
N TRP A 181 4.47 8.93 -19.19
CA TRP A 181 4.21 7.84 -20.14
C TRP A 181 2.76 7.37 -20.14
N ARG A 182 1.93 7.88 -19.21
CA ARG A 182 0.56 7.42 -18.98
C ARG A 182 0.48 5.91 -18.77
N HIS A 183 1.44 5.33 -18.06
CA HIS A 183 1.52 3.89 -17.80
C HIS A 183 2.03 3.62 -16.39
N LEU A 184 1.24 2.91 -15.58
CA LEU A 184 1.59 2.64 -14.17
C LEU A 184 2.76 1.66 -14.02
N ALA A 185 2.82 0.65 -14.87
CA ALA A 185 3.78 -0.45 -14.77
C ALA A 185 4.39 -0.78 -16.15
N PRO A 186 5.21 0.09 -16.74
CA PRO A 186 5.74 -0.08 -18.11
C PRO A 186 6.66 -1.30 -18.26
N THR A 187 7.14 -1.87 -17.15
CA THR A 187 8.00 -3.05 -17.12
C THR A 187 7.19 -4.36 -17.04
N ALA A 188 5.87 -4.28 -16.95
CA ALA A 188 4.98 -5.42 -17.09
C ALA A 188 4.76 -5.76 -18.58
N PRO A 189 4.68 -7.05 -18.96
CA PRO A 189 4.81 -8.25 -18.13
C PRO A 189 6.26 -8.76 -17.96
N ASP A 190 7.25 -8.11 -18.58
CA ASP A 190 8.60 -8.66 -18.76
C ASP A 190 9.37 -8.91 -17.46
N THR A 191 9.38 -7.94 -16.55
CA THR A 191 10.08 -8.04 -15.26
C THR A 191 9.13 -7.99 -14.07
N LEU A 192 7.95 -7.41 -14.25
CA LEU A 192 6.89 -7.39 -13.26
C LEU A 192 5.76 -8.33 -13.65
N THR A 193 5.48 -9.32 -12.81
CA THR A 193 4.44 -10.32 -13.07
C THR A 193 3.06 -9.68 -13.17
N THR A 194 2.37 -9.90 -14.28
CA THR A 194 1.00 -9.45 -14.48
C THR A 194 0.10 -10.54 -15.03
N TYR A 195 -1.20 -10.35 -14.82
CA TYR A 195 -2.19 -11.18 -15.47
C TYR A 195 -2.22 -10.88 -16.98
N PRO A 196 -2.22 -11.89 -17.86
CA PRO A 196 -2.24 -11.68 -19.30
C PRO A 196 -3.62 -11.21 -19.76
N PHE A 197 -3.79 -9.90 -19.93
CA PHE A 197 -5.00 -9.34 -20.52
C PHE A 197 -4.94 -9.41 -22.05
N HIS A 198 -6.03 -9.83 -22.69
CA HIS A 198 -6.08 -9.98 -24.14
C HIS A 198 -6.55 -8.71 -24.87
N ASP A 199 -7.51 -7.99 -24.29
CA ASP A 199 -8.18 -6.89 -24.99
C ASP A 199 -7.56 -5.53 -24.69
N ARG A 200 -7.24 -5.28 -23.41
CA ARG A 200 -6.83 -3.97 -22.92
C ARG A 200 -5.90 -4.09 -21.74
N ASP A 201 -4.85 -3.28 -21.75
CA ASP A 201 -3.93 -3.14 -20.63
C ASP A 201 -4.56 -2.28 -19.52
N PRO A 202 -4.72 -2.80 -18.28
CA PRO A 202 -5.28 -2.05 -17.16
C PRO A 202 -4.32 -0.99 -16.58
N PHE A 203 -3.04 -0.98 -16.95
CA PHE A 203 -2.04 -0.06 -16.41
C PHE A 203 -1.94 1.24 -17.21
N ILE A 204 -2.60 1.33 -18.38
CA ILE A 204 -2.71 2.56 -19.16
C ILE A 204 -3.62 3.56 -18.44
N LEU A 205 -3.12 4.78 -18.24
CA LEU A 205 -3.88 5.85 -17.61
C LEU A 205 -4.81 6.51 -18.62
N ASP A 206 -6.12 6.33 -18.46
CA ASP A 206 -7.13 6.98 -19.33
C ASP A 206 -7.20 8.48 -19.13
N ALA A 207 -7.14 8.89 -17.87
CA ALA A 207 -7.18 10.28 -17.46
C ALA A 207 -6.07 10.56 -16.46
N THR A 208 -5.54 11.79 -16.49
CA THR A 208 -4.50 12.21 -15.55
C THR A 208 -5.08 12.30 -14.13
N PRO A 209 -4.57 11.52 -13.16
CA PRO A 209 -4.97 11.67 -11.77
C PRO A 209 -4.48 13.00 -11.22
N HIS A 210 -5.18 13.54 -10.22
CA HIS A 210 -4.76 14.75 -9.53
C HIS A 210 -3.65 14.43 -8.52
N VAL A 211 -3.73 13.25 -7.90
CA VAL A 211 -2.71 12.72 -7.00
C VAL A 211 -2.34 11.32 -7.46
N LEU A 212 -1.06 11.12 -7.75
CA LEU A 212 -0.46 9.82 -8.01
C LEU A 212 0.47 9.46 -6.85
N PHE A 213 0.27 8.30 -6.22
CA PHE A 213 1.11 7.86 -5.10
C PHE A 213 1.65 6.44 -5.30
N ALA A 214 2.79 6.17 -4.67
CA ALA A 214 3.40 4.84 -4.60
C ALA A 214 3.66 4.48 -3.13
N GLY A 215 3.14 3.33 -2.72
CA GLY A 215 3.33 2.74 -1.41
C GLY A 215 4.74 2.19 -1.19
N ASN A 216 5.03 1.78 0.05
CA ASN A 216 6.25 1.04 0.43
C ASN A 216 7.61 1.59 -0.08
N GLN A 217 7.71 2.90 -0.30
CA GLN A 217 8.98 3.55 -0.68
C GLN A 217 9.89 3.73 0.56
N PRO A 218 11.22 3.70 0.40
CA PRO A 218 12.16 3.78 1.53
C PRO A 218 12.12 5.10 2.28
N GLU A 219 11.78 6.18 1.58
CA GLU A 219 11.72 7.54 2.12
C GLU A 219 10.46 8.26 1.63
N PHE A 220 9.95 9.18 2.44
CA PHE A 220 8.85 10.05 2.04
C PHE A 220 9.36 11.18 1.15
N ALA A 221 8.71 11.38 0.00
CA ALA A 221 8.99 12.48 -0.90
C ALA A 221 7.73 12.89 -1.67
N THR A 222 7.61 14.19 -1.98
CA THR A 222 6.48 14.74 -2.75
C THR A 222 6.98 15.77 -3.76
N ARG A 223 6.31 15.86 -4.91
CA ARG A 223 6.62 16.81 -5.97
C ARG A 223 5.36 17.15 -6.75
N MET A 224 5.18 18.43 -7.03
CA MET A 224 4.15 18.88 -7.97
C MET A 224 4.64 18.67 -9.40
N ALA A 225 3.98 17.78 -10.13
CA ALA A 225 4.22 17.59 -11.57
C ALA A 225 3.24 18.44 -12.37
N THR A 226 3.73 19.15 -13.38
CA THR A 226 2.86 19.87 -14.33
C THR A 226 2.57 18.95 -15.50
N ALA A 227 1.30 18.80 -15.87
CA ALA A 227 0.95 18.09 -17.08
C ALA A 227 1.55 18.81 -18.28
N LEU A 228 2.22 18.08 -19.17
CA LEU A 228 2.54 18.61 -20.49
C LEU A 228 1.20 18.94 -21.15
N GLN A 229 0.98 20.23 -21.47
CA GLN A 229 -0.17 20.62 -22.29
C GLN A 229 -0.19 19.70 -23.49
N GLN A 230 -1.32 19.01 -23.70
CA GLN A 230 -1.56 18.33 -24.96
C GLN A 230 -1.42 19.41 -26.03
N GLN A 231 -0.30 19.44 -26.74
CA GLN A 231 -0.30 20.04 -28.06
C GLN A 231 -1.39 19.29 -28.79
N GLN A 232 -2.50 19.97 -29.06
CA GLN A 232 -3.46 19.55 -30.07
C GLN A 232 -2.65 19.47 -31.37
N GLN A 233 -1.99 18.35 -31.60
CA GLN A 233 -1.51 17.99 -32.90
C GLN A 233 -2.77 17.66 -33.68
N HIS A 234 -3.33 18.71 -34.28
CA HIS A 234 -4.14 18.60 -35.49
C HIS A 234 -3.28 17.82 -36.48
N LEU A 235 -3.45 16.49 -36.49
CA LEU A 235 -3.02 15.67 -37.61
C LEU A 235 -3.85 16.13 -38.81
N PRO A 236 -3.25 16.70 -39.87
CA PRO A 236 -3.97 16.89 -41.11
C PRO A 236 -4.33 15.50 -41.67
N TYR A 237 -5.58 15.42 -42.13
CA TYR A 237 -6.30 14.30 -42.74
C TYR A 237 -5.45 13.23 -43.44
#